data_AF-E6X204-F1
#
_entry.id   AF-E6X204-F1
#
_cell.length_a   1.000
_cell.length_b   1.000
_cell.length_c   1.000
_cell.angle_alpha   90.00
_cell.angle_beta   90.00
_cell.angle_gamma   90.00
#
_symmetry.space_group_name_H-M   'P 1'
#
loop_
_entity.id
_entity.type
_entity.pdbx_description
1 polymer ?
#
loop_
_entity_poly.entity_id
_entity_poly.type
_entity_poly.pdbx_seq_one_letter_code
_entity_poly.pdbx_strand_id
1 'polypeptide(L)'
;MNDNDPKIKKIVTAADGLSLGISIVVAVLIGVAIGLGLKRLTGAGWTLWIGVLIGLGAALRNIQIAYKKQKASLDELARDPRYNKRRYDDEDDED
;
A
#
# COMPACT_ATOMS: atom_id res chain seq x y z
N MET A 1 -2.25 23.44 -15.69
CA MET A 1 -2.96 23.24 -14.41
C MET A 1 -1.89 23.15 -13.33
N ASN A 2 -1.99 23.94 -12.25
CA ASN A 2 -0.96 23.97 -11.20
C ASN A 2 -1.22 22.83 -10.20
N ASP A 3 -0.29 21.89 -10.09
CA ASP A 3 -0.35 20.70 -9.22
C ASP A 3 -0.25 21.00 -7.70
N ASN A 4 -0.40 22.26 -7.29
CA ASN A 4 -0.16 22.76 -5.94
C ASN A 4 -1.43 22.99 -5.11
N ASP A 5 -2.61 22.57 -5.59
CA ASP A 5 -3.84 22.71 -4.81
C ASP A 5 -3.87 21.66 -3.67
N PRO A 6 -4.02 22.08 -2.39
CA PRO A 6 -4.07 21.17 -1.24
C PRO A 6 -5.18 20.12 -1.32
N LYS A 7 -6.26 20.38 -2.07
CA LYS A 7 -7.33 19.40 -2.32
C LYS A 7 -6.86 18.27 -3.23
N ILE A 8 -6.14 18.62 -4.30
CA ILE A 8 -5.56 17.64 -5.25
C ILE A 8 -4.53 16.77 -4.52
N LYS A 9 -3.67 17.38 -3.68
CA LYS A 9 -2.67 16.66 -2.89
C LYS A 9 -3.30 15.63 -1.94
N LYS A 10 -4.38 15.99 -1.23
CA LYS A 10 -5.13 15.05 -0.37
C LYS A 10 -5.73 13.88 -1.14
N ILE A 11 -6.29 14.14 -2.33
CA ILE A 11 -6.88 13.10 -3.17
C ILE A 11 -5.80 12.15 -3.68
N VAL A 12 -4.64 12.67 -4.10
CA VAL A 12 -3.51 11.86 -4.56
C VAL A 12 -2.96 10.98 -3.42
N THR A 13 -2.79 11.52 -2.21
CA THR A 13 -2.33 10.73 -1.06
C THR A 13 -3.32 9.63 -0.66
N ALA A 14 -4.63 9.91 -0.71
CA ALA A 14 -5.65 8.90 -0.45
C ALA A 14 -5.66 7.81 -1.54
N ALA A 15 -5.49 8.20 -2.81
CA ALA A 15 -5.42 7.28 -3.93
C ALA A 15 -4.18 6.37 -3.88
N ASP A 16 -3.02 6.88 -3.43
CA ASP A 16 -1.79 6.09 -3.27
C ASP A 16 -1.97 4.94 -2.25
N GLY A 17 -2.63 5.20 -1.13
CA GLY A 17 -2.93 4.16 -0.13
C GLY A 17 -3.92 3.10 -0.65
N LEU A 18 -4.93 3.53 -1.40
CA LEU A 18 -5.93 2.64 -1.98
C LEU A 18 -5.34 1.77 -3.10
N SER A 19 -4.47 2.36 -3.93
CA SER A 19 -3.71 1.68 -5.00
C SER A 19 -2.81 0.58 -4.44
N LEU A 20 -2.16 0.84 -3.31
CA LEU A 20 -1.35 -0.14 -2.57
C LEU A 20 -2.18 -1.36 -2.17
N GLY A 21 -3.35 -1.13 -1.55
CA GLY A 21 -4.26 -2.19 -1.13
C GLY A 21 -4.79 -3.03 -2.29
N ILE A 22 -5.19 -2.38 -3.38
CA ILE A 22 -5.68 -3.06 -4.59
C ILE A 22 -4.60 -3.97 -5.19
N SER A 23 -3.35 -3.52 -5.23
CA SER A 23 -2.25 -4.32 -5.78
C SER A 23 -2.05 -5.66 -5.05
N ILE A 24 -2.31 -5.70 -3.74
CA ILE A 24 -2.21 -6.89 -2.90
C ILE A 24 -3.32 -7.87 -3.25
N VAL A 25 -4.56 -7.38 -3.36
CA VAL A 25 -5.73 -8.19 -3.70
C VAL A 25 -5.53 -8.81 -5.09
N VAL A 26 -5.08 -8.03 -6.06
CA VAL A 26 -4.78 -8.51 -7.43
C VAL A 26 -3.71 -9.60 -7.41
N ALA A 27 -2.63 -9.42 -6.65
CA ALA A 27 -1.57 -10.43 -6.54
C ALA A 27 -2.08 -11.77 -5.95
N VAL A 28 -2.93 -11.70 -4.92
CA VAL A 28 -3.56 -12.90 -4.32
C VAL A 28 -4.51 -13.57 -5.31
N LEU A 29 -5.33 -12.80 -6.03
CA LEU A 29 -6.25 -13.33 -7.05
C LEU A 29 -5.51 -14.03 -8.18
N ILE A 30 -4.37 -13.49 -8.63
CA ILE A 30 -3.53 -14.13 -9.65
C ILE A 30 -2.96 -15.46 -9.10
N GLY A 31 -2.48 -15.49 -7.86
CA GLY A 31 -2.00 -16.72 -7.21
C GLY A 31 -3.08 -17.80 -7.13
N VAL A 32 -4.30 -17.41 -6.75
CA VAL A 32 -5.47 -18.30 -6.71
C VAL A 32 -5.88 -18.78 -8.10
N ALA A 33 -5.87 -17.91 -9.11
CA ALA A 33 -6.18 -18.26 -10.49
C ALA A 33 -5.19 -19.28 -11.06
N ILE A 34 -3.89 -19.08 -10.80
CA ILE A 34 -2.83 -20.05 -11.16
C ILE A 34 -3.05 -21.38 -10.43
N GLY A 35 -3.37 -21.35 -9.14
CA GLY A 35 -3.69 -22.55 -8.36
C GLY A 35 -4.89 -23.32 -8.95
N LEU A 36 -5.95 -22.62 -9.32
CA LEU A 36 -7.13 -23.22 -9.97
C LEU A 36 -6.80 -23.80 -11.35
N GLY A 37 -5.95 -23.13 -12.13
CA GLY A 37 -5.43 -23.65 -13.40
C GLY A 37 -4.64 -24.94 -13.21
N LEU A 38 -3.73 -24.97 -12.24
CA LEU A 38 -2.97 -26.19 -11.89
C LEU A 38 -3.88 -27.33 -11.42
N LYS A 39 -4.90 -27.03 -10.61
CA LYS A 39 -5.88 -28.03 -10.16
C LYS A 39 -6.61 -28.67 -11.35
N ARG A 40 -7.01 -27.87 -12.34
CA ARG A 40 -7.67 -28.36 -13.56
C ARG A 40 -6.78 -29.27 -14.39
N LEU A 41 -5.48 -28.98 -14.44
CA LEU A 41 -4.50 -29.74 -15.23
C LEU A 41 -4.03 -31.03 -14.53
N THR A 42 -3.82 -30.99 -13.21
CA THR A 42 -3.26 -32.11 -12.45
C THR A 42 -4.31 -33.01 -11.82
N GLY A 43 -5.57 -32.56 -11.70
CA GLY A 43 -6.64 -33.29 -11.01
C GLY A 43 -6.44 -33.45 -9.50
N ALA A 44 -5.28 -33.05 -8.98
CA ALA A 44 -4.89 -33.24 -7.60
C ALA A 44 -5.26 -32.01 -6.77
N GLY A 45 -6.19 -32.16 -5.83
CA GLY A 45 -6.68 -31.04 -5.01
C GLY A 45 -5.59 -30.35 -4.17
N TRP A 46 -4.47 -31.01 -3.91
CA TRP A 46 -3.36 -30.46 -3.12
C TRP A 46 -2.53 -29.41 -3.88
N THR A 47 -2.58 -29.39 -5.22
CA THR A 47 -1.81 -28.42 -6.04
C THR A 47 -2.35 -27.00 -5.95
N LEU A 48 -3.60 -26.83 -5.49
CA LEU A 48 -4.17 -25.52 -5.13
C LEU A 48 -3.32 -24.81 -4.08
N TRP A 49 -2.83 -25.55 -3.08
CA TRP A 49 -2.05 -24.98 -1.97
C TRP A 49 -0.69 -24.46 -2.43
N ILE A 50 -0.11 -25.05 -3.48
CA ILE A 50 1.13 -24.56 -4.09
C ILE A 50 0.90 -23.16 -4.67
N GLY A 51 -0.18 -22.97 -5.43
CA GLY A 51 -0.53 -21.67 -5.99
C GLY A 51 -0.83 -20.62 -4.91
N VAL A 52 -1.53 -21.03 -3.84
CA VAL A 52 -1.82 -20.16 -2.69
C VAL A 52 -0.54 -19.76 -1.95
N LEU A 53 0.38 -20.69 -1.69
CA LEU A 53 1.65 -20.41 -1.02
C LEU A 53 2.55 -19.48 -1.84
N ILE A 54 2.64 -19.71 -3.15
CA ILE A 54 3.41 -18.85 -4.06
C ILE A 54 2.77 -17.46 -4.15
N GLY A 55 1.45 -17.39 -4.27
CA GLY A 55 0.71 -16.13 -4.29
C GLY A 55 0.87 -15.33 -3.00
N LEU A 56 0.77 -15.99 -1.84
CA LEU A 56 0.96 -15.36 -0.53
C LEU A 56 2.39 -14.88 -0.34
N GLY A 57 3.39 -15.67 -0.73
CA GLY A 57 4.80 -15.28 -0.68
C GLY A 57 5.10 -14.07 -1.58
N ALA A 58 4.53 -14.03 -2.79
CA ALA A 58 4.66 -12.90 -3.70
C ALA A 58 3.98 -11.63 -3.17
N ALA A 59 2.78 -11.75 -2.59
CA ALA A 59 2.07 -10.64 -1.97
C ALA A 59 2.85 -10.05 -0.78
N LEU A 60 3.35 -10.89 0.12
CA LEU A 60 4.17 -10.46 1.26
C LEU A 60 5.43 -9.72 0.82
N ARG A 61 6.12 -10.24 -0.20
CA ARG A 61 7.32 -9.61 -0.75
C ARG A 61 7.02 -8.24 -1.35
N ASN A 62 5.89 -8.07 -2.02
CA ASN A 62 5.48 -6.78 -2.59
C ASN A 62 5.06 -5.79 -1.49
N ILE A 63 4.28 -6.24 -0.49
CA ILE A 63 3.87 -5.47 0.68
C ILE A 63 5.05 -4.84 1.40
N GLN A 64 6.13 -5.59 1.64
CA GLN A 64 7.29 -5.07 2.36
C GLN A 64 7.97 -3.90 1.63
N ILE A 65 8.05 -3.97 0.31
CA ILE A 65 8.67 -2.92 -0.52
C ILE A 65 7.77 -1.67 -0.51
N ALA A 66 6.48 -1.88 -0.71
CA ALA A 66 5.43 -0.87 -0.65
C ALA A 66 5.41 -0.15 0.72
N TYR A 67 5.43 -0.91 1.81
CA TYR A 67 5.39 -0.38 3.18
C TYR A 67 6.65 0.42 3.51
N LYS A 68 7.84 -0.04 3.12
CA LYS A 68 9.08 0.72 3.30
C LYS A 68 9.05 2.06 2.57
N LYS A 69 8.52 2.09 1.35
CA LYS A 69 8.31 3.34 0.59
C LYS A 69 7.32 4.28 1.28
N GLN A 70 6.19 3.74 1.73
CA GLN A 70 5.16 4.53 2.42
C GLN A 70 5.67 5.07 3.76
N LYS A 71 6.44 4.28 4.52
CA LYS A 71 7.04 4.73 5.77
C LYS A 71 8.09 5.82 5.54
N ALA A 72 8.91 5.69 4.49
CA ALA A 72 9.90 6.70 4.14
C ALA A 72 9.25 8.04 3.76
N SER A 73 8.16 8.02 2.98
CA SER A 73 7.43 9.25 2.65
C SER A 73 6.76 9.87 3.87
N LEU A 74 6.23 9.04 4.79
CA LEU A 74 5.68 9.53 6.05
C LEU A 74 6.74 10.15 6.97
N ASP A 75 7.92 9.53 7.11
CA ASP A 75 9.03 10.07 7.89
C ASP A 75 9.55 11.39 7.29
N GLU A 76 9.55 11.52 5.97
CA GLU A 76 9.91 12.76 5.25
C GLU A 76 8.86 13.85 5.47
N LEU A 77 7.58 13.51 5.41
CA LEU A 77 6.48 14.41 5.77
C LEU A 77 6.54 14.84 7.25
N ALA A 78 6.92 13.95 8.16
CA ALA A 78 7.05 14.24 9.59
C ALA A 78 8.25 15.16 9.90
N ARG A 79 9.29 15.14 9.06
CA ARG A 79 10.46 16.02 9.18
C ARG A 79 10.30 17.39 8.53
N ASP A 80 9.20 17.66 7.84
CA ASP A 80 8.96 18.95 7.20
C ASP A 80 8.75 20.05 8.25
N PRO A 81 9.65 21.06 8.35
CA PRO A 81 9.56 22.14 9.33
C PRO A 81 8.30 23.01 9.14
N ARG A 82 7.63 22.95 7.97
CA ARG A 82 6.40 23.69 7.68
C ARG A 82 5.16 23.12 8.38
N TYR A 83 5.21 21.86 8.83
CA TYR A 83 4.17 21.23 9.66
C TYR A 83 4.53 21.25 11.16
N ASN A 84 5.83 21.24 11.50
CA ASN A 84 6.29 21.29 12.89
C ASN A 84 6.10 22.69 13.54
N LYS A 85 6.05 23.76 12.73
CA LYS A 85 5.85 25.13 13.23
C LYS A 85 4.44 25.43 13.76
N ARG A 86 3.40 24.76 13.25
CA ARG A 86 2.02 25.00 13.72
C ARG A 86 1.73 24.47 15.12
N ARG A 87 2.60 23.62 15.65
CA ARG A 87 2.42 23.05 17.00
C ARG A 87 2.88 23.98 18.11
N TYR A 88 3.53 25.09 17.78
CA TYR A 88 4.00 26.08 18.75
C TYR A 88 3.18 27.37 18.75
N ASP A 89 2.35 27.61 17.72
CA ASP A 89 1.54 28.84 17.63
C ASP A 89 0.11 28.68 18.20
N ASP A 90 -0.34 27.47 18.54
CA ASP A 90 -1.67 27.21 19.14
C ASP A 90 -1.64 27.09 20.68
N GLU A 91 -0.47 27.18 21.33
CA GLU A 91 -0.32 27.13 22.80
C GLU A 91 -0.06 28.51 23.44
N ASP A 92 0.05 29.60 22.66
CA ASP A 92 0.38 30.96 23.11
C ASP A 92 -0.81 31.95 22.98
N ASP A 93 -2.07 31.47 23.06
CA ASP A 93 -3.29 32.29 23.09
C ASP A 93 -4.17 31.99 24.35
N GLU A 94 -3.54 31.72 25.50
CA GLU A 94 -4.19 31.73 26.82
C GLU A 94 -3.42 32.66 27.79
N ASP A 95 -3.58 33.98 27.64
CA ASP A 95 -3.34 34.99 28.69
C ASP A 95 -4.29 36.20 28.53
#